data_AF-A0A4R5CRZ8-F1
#
_entry.id   AF-A0A4R5CRZ8-F1
#
_cell.length_a   1.000
_cell.length_b   1.000
_cell.length_c   1.000
_cell.angle_alpha   90.00
_cell.angle_beta   90.00
_cell.angle_gamma   90.00
#
_symmetry.space_group_name_H-M   'P 1'
#
loop_
_entity.id
_entity.type
_entity.pdbx_description
1 polymer ?
#
loop_
_entity_poly.entity_id
_entity_poly.type
_entity_poly.pdbx_seq_one_letter_code
_entity_poly.pdbx_strand_id
1 'polypeptide(L)'
;MKFFTIPLLLLTISIFAQKDAKYSTHFEKGNGNQTATYQETIAYYSLLAKDFASIKMIEMGATDSGDPLHLVIFNPEKSFDLDKIQKNKAVLLINNGIHAGEPDGIDATMQLFRDLALGKIKIPKNTVVSTIPVYNIGGALNRNSNSRANQDGPEIYGFRGNGRNYDLNRDFIKSDTRNMKSFTEIFHKLNPDVFIDNHVSNGADYQYKLTYIMTQQNQLGSVLGTYLDGEMMPSIVLDLQKKNIPTTPYVNAFSETPDNGFAQFFDSPRYSTGYTSLFNTIGFVVETHMLKKYADRVKVTYEYMTSTIDFMDANYQKIKQKRSKNEEQFEPRKSYTIKWQLDTTKVSKFSFLGFEAGRKKSEATSGDRLFYDRAKPFEKEIPYLKEYKSVKEITIPTAYIIPKAFWNVIDLLKSNKIAYTQLKKDSLIEVESYKIADFKTSSSAYEGHYIHRDTKISSKKEKLAFAKGDYVVATEQKGIKYLLETLEPEGIDSFFNWNFFDTMLQQKEGYSDYVFEDTAAQILKDNPKLKAELDQKKKQDPKFANNPQVQLEWVYKHSVYYEKAHLQYPIYRVL
;
A
#
# COMPACT_ATOMS: atom_id res chain seq x y z
N MET A 1 33.70 -63.37 -2.11
CA MET A 1 33.65 -61.93 -1.78
C MET A 1 32.41 -61.28 -2.42
N LYS A 2 31.24 -61.49 -1.84
CA LYS A 2 30.01 -60.72 -2.11
C LYS A 2 29.25 -60.77 -0.79
N PHE A 3 28.79 -59.63 -0.27
CA PHE A 3 27.97 -59.39 0.94
C PHE A 3 28.58 -58.32 1.86
N PHE A 4 28.71 -57.07 1.39
CA PHE A 4 28.89 -55.91 2.29
C PHE A 4 28.34 -54.58 1.74
N THR A 5 27.58 -54.58 0.63
CA THR A 5 27.08 -53.35 -0.01
C THR A 5 25.63 -52.96 0.35
N ILE A 6 24.90 -53.78 1.12
CA ILE A 6 23.50 -53.52 1.50
C ILE A 6 23.33 -52.69 2.80
N PRO A 7 24.21 -52.73 3.82
CA PRO A 7 24.00 -51.92 5.04
C PRO A 7 24.22 -50.42 4.82
N LEU A 8 25.06 -50.05 3.85
CA LEU A 8 25.42 -48.65 3.60
C LEU A 8 24.28 -47.86 2.92
N LEU A 9 23.42 -48.54 2.14
CA LEU A 9 22.28 -47.91 1.47
C LEU A 9 21.11 -47.63 2.42
N LEU A 10 20.91 -48.49 3.43
CA LEU A 10 19.88 -48.28 4.46
C LEU A 10 20.26 -47.17 5.44
N LEU A 11 21.55 -47.03 5.78
CA LEU A 11 22.02 -45.95 6.67
C LEU A 11 21.88 -44.57 6.03
N THR A 12 22.14 -44.41 4.72
CA THR A 12 22.01 -43.12 4.04
C THR A 12 20.55 -42.68 3.90
N ILE A 13 19.63 -43.61 3.59
CA ILE A 13 18.19 -43.31 3.50
C ILE A 13 17.61 -42.86 4.86
N SER A 14 18.01 -43.50 5.97
CA SER A 14 17.55 -43.10 7.31
C SER A 14 18.05 -41.71 7.74
N ILE A 15 19.26 -41.31 7.34
CA ILE A 15 19.82 -40.00 7.68
C ILE A 15 19.14 -38.85 6.89
N PHE A 16 18.79 -39.07 5.62
CA PHE A 16 18.04 -38.09 4.83
C PHE A 16 16.60 -37.92 5.34
N ALA A 17 15.91 -39.01 5.71
CA ALA A 17 14.56 -38.96 6.28
C ALA A 17 14.50 -38.27 7.66
N GLN A 18 15.51 -38.47 8.52
CA GLN A 18 15.58 -37.79 9.83
C GLN A 18 15.83 -36.28 9.73
N LYS A 19 16.61 -35.82 8.74
CA LYS A 19 16.84 -34.38 8.51
C LYS A 19 15.55 -33.66 8.10
N ASP A 20 14.71 -34.31 7.30
CA ASP A 20 13.46 -33.72 6.83
C ASP A 20 12.43 -33.55 7.94
N ALA A 21 12.30 -34.53 8.84
CA ALA A 21 11.36 -34.46 9.97
C ALA A 21 11.72 -33.36 10.99
N LYS A 22 13.01 -33.04 11.14
CA LYS A 22 13.48 -31.99 12.07
C LYS A 22 12.93 -30.62 11.70
N TYR A 23 12.87 -30.31 10.41
CA TYR A 23 12.50 -28.99 9.90
C TYR A 23 11.07 -28.92 9.34
N SER A 24 10.21 -29.91 9.61
CA SER A 24 8.79 -29.78 9.26
C SER A 24 8.14 -28.59 9.99
N THR A 25 7.31 -27.83 9.28
CA THR A 25 6.58 -26.69 9.85
C THR A 25 5.50 -27.17 10.83
N HIS A 26 4.93 -26.25 11.62
CA HIS A 26 3.78 -26.59 12.46
C HIS A 26 2.61 -27.11 11.61
N PHE A 27 2.31 -26.41 10.51
CA PHE A 27 1.28 -26.81 9.54
C PHE A 27 1.45 -28.25 9.02
N GLU A 28 2.67 -28.67 8.68
CA GLU A 28 2.95 -30.03 8.19
C GLU A 28 2.94 -31.10 9.27
N LYS A 29 3.24 -30.74 10.52
CA LYS A 29 3.14 -31.66 11.66
C LYS A 29 1.69 -31.89 12.09
N GLY A 30 0.81 -30.93 11.78
CA GLY A 30 -0.61 -30.99 12.09
C GLY A 30 -1.43 -31.77 11.05
N ASN A 31 -2.73 -31.46 11.01
CA ASN A 31 -3.70 -32.11 10.12
C ASN A 31 -3.91 -31.37 8.78
N GLY A 32 -3.06 -30.41 8.44
CA GLY A 32 -3.23 -29.53 7.27
C GLY A 32 -4.31 -28.45 7.42
N ASN A 33 -4.87 -28.27 8.63
CA ASN A 33 -5.81 -27.20 8.98
C ASN A 33 -5.40 -26.44 10.26
N GLN A 34 -4.12 -26.47 10.59
CA GLN A 34 -3.54 -25.81 11.76
C GLN A 34 -2.40 -24.89 11.34
N THR A 35 -2.25 -23.77 12.04
CA THR A 35 -1.20 -22.78 11.77
C THR A 35 -0.43 -22.46 13.05
N ALA A 36 0.84 -22.11 12.89
CA ALA A 36 1.74 -21.75 13.99
C ALA A 36 1.24 -20.51 14.75
N THR A 37 1.46 -20.49 16.07
CA THR A 37 1.50 -19.24 16.85
C THR A 37 2.61 -18.31 16.34
N TYR A 38 2.55 -17.04 16.76
CA TYR A 38 3.67 -16.12 16.60
C TYR A 38 4.98 -16.71 17.19
N GLN A 39 4.93 -17.23 18.42
CA GLN A 39 6.10 -17.79 19.10
C GLN A 39 6.68 -19.00 18.36
N GLU A 40 5.83 -19.91 17.87
CA GLU A 40 6.27 -21.06 17.06
C GLU A 40 6.88 -20.63 15.73
N THR A 41 6.31 -19.61 15.09
CA THR A 41 6.86 -19.03 13.85
C THR A 41 8.27 -18.47 14.08
N ILE A 42 8.45 -17.66 15.14
CA ILE A 42 9.75 -17.07 15.48
C ILE A 42 10.75 -18.16 15.90
N ALA A 43 10.33 -19.16 16.67
CA ALA A 43 11.18 -20.28 17.05
C ALA A 43 11.62 -21.11 15.83
N TYR A 44 10.74 -21.31 14.85
CA TYR A 44 11.05 -22.01 13.61
C TYR A 44 12.11 -21.28 12.78
N TYR A 45 11.96 -19.98 12.57
CA TYR A 45 13.00 -19.21 11.85
C TYR A 45 14.31 -19.11 12.63
N SER A 46 14.25 -19.05 13.96
CA SER A 46 15.45 -19.09 14.81
C SER A 46 16.21 -20.41 14.67
N LEU A 47 15.48 -21.54 14.59
CA LEU A 47 16.06 -22.86 14.31
C LEU A 47 16.76 -22.87 12.94
N LEU A 48 16.09 -22.38 11.90
CA LEU A 48 16.68 -22.32 10.55
C LEU A 48 17.93 -21.41 10.51
N ALA A 49 17.87 -20.23 11.12
CA ALA A 49 19.01 -19.31 11.16
C ALA A 49 20.20 -19.86 11.96
N LYS A 50 19.94 -20.67 12.99
CA LYS A 50 20.98 -21.36 13.77
C LYS A 50 21.68 -22.45 12.96
N ASP A 51 20.92 -23.25 12.22
CA ASP A 51 21.43 -24.46 11.57
C ASP A 51 21.95 -24.21 10.14
N PHE A 52 21.53 -23.11 9.49
CA PHE A 52 21.90 -22.78 8.12
C PHE A 52 22.54 -21.40 8.03
N ALA A 53 23.84 -21.34 7.76
CA ALA A 53 24.58 -20.08 7.54
C ALA A 53 24.07 -19.25 6.34
N SER A 54 23.25 -19.83 5.46
CA SER A 54 22.57 -19.12 4.38
C SER A 54 21.33 -18.36 4.84
N ILE A 55 20.89 -18.51 6.10
CA ILE A 55 19.77 -17.81 6.70
C ILE A 55 20.26 -16.88 7.81
N LYS A 56 19.79 -15.63 7.80
CA LYS A 56 20.00 -14.67 8.89
C LYS A 56 18.66 -14.12 9.35
N MET A 57 18.46 -14.09 10.66
CA MET A 57 17.31 -13.47 11.31
C MET A 57 17.77 -12.24 12.08
N ILE A 58 17.02 -11.14 11.97
CA ILE A 58 17.36 -9.84 12.54
C ILE A 58 16.08 -9.25 13.14
N GLU A 59 16.12 -8.85 14.41
CA GLU A 59 15.07 -8.01 15.00
C GLU A 59 15.20 -6.56 14.51
N MET A 60 14.10 -5.94 14.10
CA MET A 60 14.09 -4.60 13.52
C MET A 60 12.84 -3.82 13.88
N GLY A 61 13.02 -2.78 14.71
CA GLY A 61 11.97 -1.83 15.09
C GLY A 61 10.86 -2.44 15.95
N ALA A 62 10.26 -1.65 16.84
CA ALA A 62 9.16 -2.11 17.69
C ALA A 62 7.82 -2.13 16.94
N THR A 63 6.86 -2.93 17.41
CA THR A 63 5.45 -2.86 16.98
C THR A 63 4.56 -2.31 18.09
N ASP A 64 3.27 -2.15 17.80
CA ASP A 64 2.28 -1.77 18.81
C ASP A 64 1.98 -2.90 19.81
N SER A 65 2.45 -4.15 19.59
CA SER A 65 2.39 -5.21 20.62
C SER A 65 3.45 -5.04 21.70
N GLY A 66 4.50 -4.26 21.43
CA GLY A 66 5.72 -4.19 22.25
C GLY A 66 6.87 -5.07 21.74
N ASP A 67 6.59 -6.06 20.90
CA ASP A 67 7.61 -6.94 20.31
C ASP A 67 8.19 -6.34 19.02
N PRO A 68 9.46 -6.65 18.69
CA PRO A 68 10.06 -6.19 17.44
C PRO A 68 9.57 -6.99 16.22
N LEU A 69 9.56 -6.35 15.04
CA LEU A 69 9.47 -7.10 13.80
C LEU A 69 10.75 -7.92 13.60
N HIS A 70 10.62 -8.99 12.82
CA HIS A 70 11.75 -9.81 12.41
C HIS A 70 11.92 -9.73 10.91
N LEU A 71 13.16 -9.57 10.46
CA LEU A 71 13.59 -9.72 9.09
C LEU A 71 14.39 -11.01 8.96
N VAL A 72 13.92 -11.94 8.15
CA VAL A 72 14.62 -13.19 7.84
C VAL A 72 15.09 -13.15 6.39
N ILE A 73 16.37 -13.43 6.15
CA ILE A 73 17.00 -13.34 4.84
C ILE A 73 17.63 -14.69 4.49
N PHE A 74 17.31 -15.22 3.32
CA PHE A 74 18.01 -16.33 2.68
C PHE A 74 18.93 -15.79 1.58
N ASN A 75 20.23 -16.04 1.71
CA ASN A 75 21.23 -15.82 0.66
C ASN A 75 22.20 -17.02 0.59
N PRO A 76 22.27 -17.76 -0.52
CA PRO A 76 23.13 -18.93 -0.63
C PRO A 76 24.63 -18.60 -0.52
N GLU A 77 25.02 -17.35 -0.79
CA GLU A 77 26.40 -16.88 -0.63
C GLU A 77 26.81 -16.61 0.83
N LYS A 78 25.86 -16.72 1.79
CA LYS A 78 26.12 -16.55 3.23
C LYS A 78 26.69 -15.16 3.59
N SER A 79 26.47 -14.18 2.71
CA SER A 79 26.81 -12.78 2.91
C SER A 79 25.53 -11.98 3.12
N PHE A 80 25.53 -11.06 4.10
CA PHE A 80 24.35 -10.26 4.47
C PHE A 80 24.66 -8.76 4.48
N ASP A 81 25.64 -8.37 3.67
CA ASP A 81 25.97 -6.97 3.36
C ASP A 81 24.93 -6.43 2.36
N LEU A 82 23.90 -5.74 2.88
CA LEU A 82 22.75 -5.30 2.10
C LEU A 82 23.14 -4.29 1.01
N ASP A 83 24.14 -3.45 1.23
CA ASP A 83 24.61 -2.47 0.25
C ASP A 83 25.22 -3.16 -0.98
N LYS A 84 25.91 -4.29 -0.78
CA LYS A 84 26.42 -5.12 -1.89
C LYS A 84 25.30 -5.92 -2.56
N ILE A 85 24.41 -6.50 -1.77
CA ILE A 85 23.29 -7.31 -2.28
C ILE A 85 22.42 -6.46 -3.22
N GLN A 86 22.02 -5.26 -2.80
CA GLN A 86 21.15 -4.39 -3.59
C GLN A 86 21.76 -3.97 -4.93
N LYS A 87 23.09 -3.91 -5.04
CA LYS A 87 23.78 -3.58 -6.30
C LYS A 87 23.87 -4.78 -7.25
N ASN A 88 24.10 -5.97 -6.71
CA ASN A 88 24.50 -7.13 -7.51
C ASN A 88 23.39 -8.17 -7.72
N LYS A 89 22.35 -8.18 -6.86
CA LYS A 89 21.29 -9.20 -6.84
C LYS A 89 19.91 -8.59 -6.79
N ALA A 90 18.94 -9.26 -7.39
CA ALA A 90 17.53 -8.93 -7.14
C ALA A 90 17.18 -9.21 -5.68
N VAL A 91 16.38 -8.35 -5.07
CA VAL A 91 15.91 -8.50 -3.69
C VAL A 91 14.39 -8.68 -3.69
N LEU A 92 13.94 -9.80 -3.14
CA LEU A 92 12.53 -10.07 -2.88
C LEU A 92 12.24 -9.82 -1.40
N LEU A 93 11.21 -9.04 -1.08
CA LEU A 93 10.64 -8.92 0.26
C LEU A 93 9.24 -9.53 0.30
N ILE A 94 9.03 -10.53 1.15
CA ILE A 94 7.75 -11.18 1.41
C ILE A 94 7.20 -10.71 2.76
N ASN A 95 6.04 -10.06 2.75
CA ASN A 95 5.32 -9.67 3.96
C ASN A 95 4.18 -10.65 4.23
N ASN A 96 4.09 -11.09 5.49
CA ASN A 96 3.11 -12.07 5.92
C ASN A 96 2.33 -11.60 7.14
N GLY A 97 1.07 -12.02 7.24
CA GLY A 97 0.25 -11.78 8.41
C GLY A 97 0.00 -10.30 8.68
N ILE A 98 -0.18 -9.48 7.63
CA ILE A 98 -0.69 -8.11 7.77
C ILE A 98 -2.11 -8.12 8.34
N HIS A 99 -2.91 -9.11 7.94
CA HIS A 99 -4.10 -9.56 8.65
C HIS A 99 -3.78 -10.92 9.26
N ALA A 100 -3.62 -10.98 10.59
CA ALA A 100 -3.15 -12.22 11.23
C ALA A 100 -4.18 -13.38 11.19
N GLY A 101 -5.41 -13.09 10.74
CA GLY A 101 -6.43 -14.09 10.42
C GLY A 101 -6.25 -14.77 9.05
N GLU A 102 -5.18 -14.44 8.33
CA GLU A 102 -4.86 -14.91 6.98
C GLU A 102 -3.45 -15.54 6.97
N PRO A 103 -3.25 -16.65 7.70
CA PRO A 103 -1.92 -17.18 8.01
C PRO A 103 -1.24 -17.97 6.88
N ASP A 104 -1.89 -18.08 5.73
CA ASP A 104 -1.48 -18.85 4.56
C ASP A 104 -0.04 -18.54 4.13
N GLY A 105 0.27 -17.24 4.07
CA GLY A 105 1.62 -16.77 3.74
C GLY A 105 2.65 -17.10 4.81
N ILE A 106 2.26 -17.12 6.09
CA ILE A 106 3.16 -17.47 7.20
C ILE A 106 3.63 -18.92 7.02
N ASP A 107 2.69 -19.86 6.87
CA ASP A 107 3.01 -21.28 6.73
C ASP A 107 3.74 -21.58 5.40
N ALA A 108 3.28 -20.99 4.28
CA ALA A 108 3.92 -21.16 2.98
C ALA A 108 5.36 -20.62 2.96
N THR A 109 5.61 -19.48 3.61
CA THR A 109 6.96 -18.88 3.64
C THR A 109 7.90 -19.67 4.55
N MET A 110 7.39 -20.29 5.63
CA MET A 110 8.18 -21.21 6.45
C MET A 110 8.62 -22.47 5.67
N GLN A 111 7.72 -23.02 4.83
CA GLN A 111 8.07 -24.12 3.91
C GLN A 111 9.12 -23.68 2.89
N LEU A 112 8.92 -22.51 2.27
CA LEU A 112 9.84 -21.93 1.28
C LEU A 112 11.27 -21.78 1.83
N PHE A 113 11.43 -21.17 3.00
CA PHE A 113 12.75 -20.94 3.58
C PHE A 113 13.46 -22.24 3.94
N ARG A 114 12.73 -23.24 4.43
CA ARG A 114 13.28 -24.58 4.66
C ARG A 114 13.70 -25.23 3.35
N ASP A 115 12.86 -25.21 2.33
CA ASP A 115 13.14 -25.90 1.07
C ASP A 115 14.31 -25.26 0.32
N LEU A 116 14.48 -23.94 0.43
CA LEU A 116 15.68 -23.22 0.00
C LEU A 116 16.93 -23.65 0.79
N ALA A 117 16.84 -23.74 2.12
CA ALA A 117 17.96 -24.11 2.99
C ALA A 117 18.40 -25.57 2.83
N LEU A 118 17.45 -26.48 2.61
CA LEU A 118 17.70 -27.90 2.36
C LEU A 118 18.06 -28.20 0.90
N GLY A 119 17.91 -27.23 -0.02
CA GLY A 119 18.12 -27.44 -1.45
C GLY A 119 17.09 -28.36 -2.10
N LYS A 120 15.85 -28.39 -1.57
CA LYS A 120 14.72 -29.17 -2.10
C LYS A 120 14.11 -28.53 -3.35
N ILE A 121 14.26 -27.22 -3.48
CA ILE A 121 13.94 -26.47 -4.68
C ILE A 121 15.20 -25.83 -5.26
N LYS A 122 15.08 -25.33 -6.49
CA LYS A 122 16.17 -24.62 -7.16
C LYS A 122 16.59 -23.41 -6.32
N ILE A 123 17.86 -23.39 -5.94
CA ILE A 123 18.44 -22.28 -5.17
C ILE A 123 18.68 -21.10 -6.13
N PRO A 124 18.10 -19.91 -5.88
CA PRO A 124 18.33 -18.74 -6.72
C PRO A 124 19.78 -18.29 -6.59
N LYS A 125 20.45 -18.01 -7.71
CA LYS A 125 21.84 -17.53 -7.73
C LYS A 125 21.93 -16.01 -7.62
N ASN A 126 20.99 -15.32 -8.28
CA ASN A 126 20.97 -13.89 -8.48
C ASN A 126 19.87 -13.17 -7.67
N THR A 127 19.03 -13.92 -6.94
CA THR A 127 17.98 -13.36 -6.09
C THR A 127 18.24 -13.66 -4.61
N VAL A 128 18.13 -12.65 -3.76
CA VAL A 128 18.07 -12.78 -2.30
C VAL A 128 16.60 -12.74 -1.89
N VAL A 129 16.20 -13.71 -1.07
CA VAL A 129 14.81 -13.83 -0.58
C VAL A 129 14.78 -13.35 0.86
N SER A 130 13.92 -12.40 1.17
CA SER A 130 13.73 -11.87 2.51
C SER A 130 12.27 -11.88 2.89
N THR A 131 11.97 -11.99 4.19
CA THR A 131 10.60 -11.96 4.69
C THR A 131 10.47 -11.26 6.03
N ILE A 132 9.33 -10.60 6.21
CA ILE A 132 8.76 -10.28 7.53
C ILE A 132 7.80 -11.43 7.86
N PRO A 133 8.15 -12.35 8.80
CA PRO A 133 7.35 -13.54 9.08
C PRO A 133 5.94 -13.25 9.58
N VAL A 134 5.79 -12.24 10.44
CA VAL A 134 4.51 -11.81 11.01
C VAL A 134 4.55 -10.30 11.18
N TYR A 135 3.84 -9.58 10.31
CA TYR A 135 3.79 -8.12 10.35
C TYR A 135 2.85 -7.61 11.44
N ASN A 136 1.64 -8.16 11.53
CA ASN A 136 0.68 -7.83 12.58
C ASN A 136 0.86 -8.73 13.81
N ILE A 137 1.91 -8.48 14.60
CA ILE A 137 2.18 -9.27 15.83
C ILE A 137 1.03 -9.15 16.83
N GLY A 138 0.50 -7.95 17.07
CA GLY A 138 -0.63 -7.75 18.00
C GLY A 138 -1.88 -8.53 17.59
N GLY A 139 -2.19 -8.57 16.29
CA GLY A 139 -3.25 -9.41 15.74
C GLY A 139 -2.95 -10.90 15.90
N ALA A 140 -1.71 -11.33 15.65
CA ALA A 140 -1.29 -12.73 15.78
C ALA A 140 -1.35 -13.25 17.23
N LEU A 141 -1.11 -12.37 18.21
CA LEU A 141 -1.28 -12.67 19.63
C LEU A 141 -2.75 -12.75 20.05
N ASN A 142 -3.63 -12.00 19.38
CA ASN A 142 -5.08 -12.09 19.56
C ASN A 142 -5.67 -13.29 18.80
N ARG A 143 -5.38 -14.51 19.29
CA ARG A 143 -5.82 -15.75 18.67
C ARG A 143 -7.29 -16.07 18.96
N ASN A 144 -8.00 -16.56 17.95
CA ASN A 144 -9.40 -16.99 18.03
C ASN A 144 -9.74 -17.97 16.89
N SER A 145 -10.97 -18.50 16.90
CA SER A 145 -11.49 -19.40 15.86
C SER A 145 -12.71 -18.86 15.11
N ASN A 146 -13.24 -17.69 15.51
CA ASN A 146 -14.62 -17.30 15.19
C ASN A 146 -14.74 -15.90 14.56
N SER A 147 -13.70 -15.06 14.58
CA SER A 147 -13.81 -13.66 14.14
C SER A 147 -13.94 -13.50 12.62
N ARG A 148 -13.66 -14.55 11.84
CA ARG A 148 -13.79 -14.58 10.37
C ARG A 148 -14.91 -15.51 9.94
N ALA A 149 -16.15 -15.04 10.07
CA ALA A 149 -17.37 -15.85 9.94
C ALA A 149 -17.51 -16.66 8.63
N ASN A 150 -16.96 -16.19 7.52
CA ASN A 150 -17.14 -16.79 6.19
C ASN A 150 -15.86 -17.39 5.61
N GLN A 151 -14.81 -17.54 6.41
CA GLN A 151 -13.53 -18.07 5.95
C GLN A 151 -13.35 -19.52 6.41
N ASP A 152 -13.11 -20.41 5.45
CA ASP A 152 -12.62 -21.78 5.66
C ASP A 152 -11.11 -21.73 5.96
N GLY A 153 -10.79 -21.18 7.13
CA GLY A 153 -9.42 -20.99 7.64
C GLY A 153 -8.99 -22.10 8.60
N PRO A 154 -7.76 -22.00 9.14
CA PRO A 154 -7.29 -22.98 10.12
C PRO A 154 -8.11 -22.90 11.41
N GLU A 155 -8.03 -23.94 12.22
CA GLU A 155 -8.82 -24.09 13.46
C GLU A 155 -8.70 -22.88 14.41
N ILE A 156 -7.50 -22.28 14.50
CA ILE A 156 -7.24 -21.08 15.30
C ILE A 156 -6.30 -20.16 14.52
N TYR A 157 -6.64 -18.89 14.42
CA TYR A 157 -5.89 -17.85 13.69
C TYR A 157 -5.85 -16.53 14.48
N GLY A 158 -5.11 -15.54 13.99
CA GLY A 158 -5.02 -14.21 14.62
C GLY A 158 -6.14 -13.24 14.23
N PHE A 159 -6.21 -12.11 14.90
CA PHE A 159 -7.20 -11.06 14.61
C PHE A 159 -6.75 -10.10 13.49
N ARG A 160 -7.71 -9.46 12.81
CA ARG A 160 -7.45 -8.56 11.68
C ARG A 160 -6.73 -7.28 12.11
N GLY A 161 -7.24 -6.61 13.14
CA GLY A 161 -6.65 -5.38 13.67
C GLY A 161 -5.37 -5.64 14.45
N ASN A 162 -4.48 -4.64 14.54
CA ASN A 162 -3.28 -4.73 15.36
C ASN A 162 -3.57 -4.51 16.86
N GLY A 163 -2.52 -4.38 17.69
CA GLY A 163 -2.68 -4.13 19.13
C GLY A 163 -3.44 -2.83 19.48
N ARG A 164 -3.56 -1.90 18.54
CA ARG A 164 -4.36 -0.67 18.63
C ARG A 164 -5.61 -0.71 17.74
N ASN A 165 -5.96 -1.89 17.23
CA ASN A 165 -7.11 -2.15 16.36
C ASN A 165 -7.08 -1.46 14.98
N TYR A 166 -5.91 -1.06 14.48
CA TYR A 166 -5.76 -0.57 13.11
C TYR A 166 -5.71 -1.73 12.11
N ASP A 167 -6.36 -1.58 10.96
CA ASP A 167 -6.07 -2.37 9.77
C ASP A 167 -4.75 -1.86 9.17
N LEU A 168 -3.69 -2.64 9.35
CA LEU A 168 -2.35 -2.26 8.87
C LEU A 168 -2.28 -2.11 7.34
N ASN A 169 -3.19 -2.73 6.59
CA ASN A 169 -3.30 -2.55 5.13
C ASN A 169 -4.02 -1.25 4.75
N ARG A 170 -4.04 -0.25 5.64
CA ARG A 170 -4.46 1.14 5.40
C ARG A 170 -3.47 2.17 5.96
N ASP A 171 -2.38 1.72 6.57
CA ASP A 171 -1.50 2.57 7.38
C ASP A 171 -0.26 3.08 6.62
N PHE A 172 -0.05 2.67 5.36
CA PHE A 172 1.25 2.85 4.69
C PHE A 172 1.66 4.32 4.44
N ILE A 173 0.71 5.26 4.45
CA ILE A 173 1.01 6.70 4.31
C ILE A 173 0.99 7.42 5.65
N LYS A 174 -0.10 7.30 6.41
CA LYS A 174 -0.27 7.97 7.69
C LYS A 174 0.73 7.50 8.76
N SER A 175 1.15 6.23 8.68
CA SER A 175 2.18 5.61 9.54
C SER A 175 1.89 5.83 11.04
N ASP A 176 0.63 5.62 11.44
CA ASP A 176 0.19 5.83 12.83
C ASP A 176 0.69 4.75 13.77
N THR A 177 0.94 3.56 13.22
CA THR A 177 1.36 2.38 13.99
C THR A 177 2.88 2.27 14.04
N ARG A 178 3.40 1.71 15.13
CA ARG A 178 4.82 1.35 15.18
C ARG A 178 5.16 0.24 14.18
N ASN A 179 4.18 -0.62 13.86
CA ASN A 179 4.32 -1.63 12.80
C ASN A 179 4.74 -0.98 11.49
N MET A 180 4.02 0.04 11.03
CA MET A 180 4.34 0.70 9.76
C MET A 180 5.70 1.41 9.80
N LYS A 181 6.06 2.06 10.90
CA LYS A 181 7.39 2.69 11.03
C LYS A 181 8.52 1.66 10.91
N SER A 182 8.37 0.51 11.55
CA SER A 182 9.33 -0.60 11.48
C SER A 182 9.36 -1.26 10.09
N PHE A 183 8.20 -1.39 9.43
CA PHE A 183 8.13 -1.81 8.03
C PHE A 183 8.89 -0.83 7.12
N THR A 184 8.65 0.47 7.24
CA THR A 184 9.34 1.51 6.46
C THR A 184 10.86 1.43 6.64
N GLU A 185 11.33 1.20 7.88
CA GLU A 185 12.76 0.99 8.13
C GLU A 185 13.31 -0.24 7.38
N ILE A 186 12.65 -1.40 7.50
CA ILE A 186 13.03 -2.64 6.83
C ILE A 186 13.01 -2.45 5.30
N PHE A 187 11.93 -1.88 4.77
CA PHE A 187 11.71 -1.65 3.36
C PHE A 187 12.82 -0.78 2.75
N HIS A 188 13.13 0.37 3.37
CA HIS A 188 14.20 1.25 2.88
C HIS A 188 15.59 0.66 3.06
N LYS A 189 15.80 -0.14 4.12
CA LYS A 189 17.07 -0.83 4.34
C LYS A 189 17.31 -1.95 3.33
N LEU A 190 16.25 -2.61 2.84
CA LEU A 190 16.34 -3.66 1.83
C LEU A 190 16.31 -3.11 0.40
N ASN A 191 15.60 -2.00 0.16
CA ASN A 191 15.31 -1.44 -1.15
C ASN A 191 14.88 -2.54 -2.16
N PRO A 192 13.80 -3.30 -1.85
CA PRO A 192 13.44 -4.49 -2.61
C PRO A 192 13.11 -4.16 -4.07
N ASP A 193 13.50 -5.07 -4.96
CA ASP A 193 13.14 -4.97 -6.39
C ASP A 193 11.70 -5.45 -6.61
N VAL A 194 11.29 -6.48 -5.87
CA VAL A 194 9.94 -7.04 -5.88
C VAL A 194 9.45 -7.22 -4.43
N PHE A 195 8.18 -6.95 -4.21
CA PHE A 195 7.48 -7.09 -2.95
C PHE A 195 6.26 -8.00 -3.12
N ILE A 196 6.07 -8.94 -2.20
CA ILE A 196 4.89 -9.80 -2.12
C ILE A 196 4.25 -9.61 -0.76
N ASP A 197 2.95 -9.32 -0.74
CA ASP A 197 2.12 -9.31 0.47
C ASP A 197 1.12 -10.46 0.37
N ASN A 198 1.17 -11.40 1.32
CA ASN A 198 0.30 -12.58 1.27
C ASN A 198 -0.99 -12.34 2.07
N HIS A 199 -2.14 -12.54 1.40
CA HIS A 199 -3.50 -12.29 1.87
C HIS A 199 -4.48 -13.43 1.50
N VAL A 200 -5.70 -13.27 1.98
CA VAL A 200 -6.86 -14.11 1.66
C VAL A 200 -8.04 -13.24 1.24
N SER A 201 -8.54 -13.49 0.04
CA SER A 201 -9.64 -12.77 -0.57
C SER A 201 -10.98 -13.16 0.01
N ASN A 202 -11.81 -12.13 0.23
CA ASN A 202 -13.24 -12.27 0.43
C ASN A 202 -13.97 -12.05 -0.91
N GLY A 203 -15.24 -12.47 -1.01
CA GLY A 203 -16.10 -12.12 -2.13
C GLY A 203 -16.85 -13.32 -2.74
N ALA A 204 -17.07 -13.25 -4.06
CA ALA A 204 -17.76 -14.27 -4.85
C ALA A 204 -17.11 -15.65 -4.72
N ASP A 205 -17.90 -16.72 -4.91
CA ASP A 205 -17.36 -18.09 -5.00
C ASP A 205 -17.08 -18.43 -6.46
N TYR A 206 -15.82 -18.78 -6.75
CA TYR A 206 -15.34 -19.13 -8.09
C TYR A 206 -14.36 -20.31 -8.02
N GLN A 207 -13.94 -20.86 -9.16
CA GLN A 207 -13.16 -22.10 -9.16
C GLN A 207 -11.68 -21.89 -8.74
N TYR A 208 -11.14 -20.68 -8.93
CA TYR A 208 -9.76 -20.35 -8.59
C TYR A 208 -9.47 -20.50 -7.09
N LYS A 209 -8.27 -21.03 -6.80
CA LYS A 209 -7.70 -21.07 -5.44
C LYS A 209 -6.83 -19.85 -5.15
N LEU A 210 -6.26 -19.27 -6.20
CA LEU A 210 -5.31 -18.19 -6.17
C LEU A 210 -5.76 -17.08 -7.13
N THR A 211 -5.90 -15.88 -6.58
CA THR A 211 -6.00 -14.64 -7.33
C THR A 211 -4.84 -13.73 -6.96
N TYR A 212 -4.64 -12.66 -7.71
CA TYR A 212 -3.56 -11.72 -7.44
C TYR A 212 -3.97 -10.29 -7.71
N ILE A 213 -3.44 -9.38 -6.90
CA ILE A 213 -3.33 -7.95 -7.23
C ILE A 213 -1.87 -7.73 -7.62
N MET A 214 -1.64 -7.00 -8.69
CA MET A 214 -0.32 -6.44 -9.01
C MET A 214 -0.42 -4.93 -8.94
N THR A 215 0.67 -4.26 -8.58
CA THR A 215 0.74 -2.79 -8.61
C THR A 215 0.13 -2.26 -9.91
N GLN A 216 -0.79 -1.29 -9.80
CA GLN A 216 -1.46 -0.74 -10.97
C GLN A 216 -0.42 -0.18 -11.97
N GLN A 217 -0.38 -0.77 -13.16
CA GLN A 217 0.69 -0.57 -14.15
C GLN A 217 0.74 0.86 -14.69
N ASN A 218 -0.39 1.56 -14.82
CA ASN A 218 -0.40 2.96 -15.27
C ASN A 218 0.23 3.89 -14.19
N GLN A 219 -0.01 3.61 -12.90
CA GLN A 219 0.56 4.36 -11.78
C GLN A 219 2.04 4.05 -11.52
N LEU A 220 2.49 2.82 -11.79
CA LEU A 220 3.88 2.43 -11.56
C LEU A 220 4.88 3.25 -12.40
N GLY A 221 4.44 3.71 -13.57
CA GLY A 221 5.24 4.42 -14.57
C GLY A 221 5.34 3.61 -15.87
N SER A 222 5.58 4.27 -17.00
CA SER A 222 5.50 3.61 -18.32
C SER A 222 6.52 2.49 -18.49
N VAL A 223 7.76 2.68 -18.04
CA VAL A 223 8.83 1.68 -18.24
C VAL A 223 8.59 0.42 -17.42
N LEU A 224 8.34 0.57 -16.11
CA LEU A 224 8.19 -0.57 -15.20
C LEU A 224 6.78 -1.16 -15.26
N GLY A 225 5.76 -0.32 -15.45
CA GLY A 225 4.37 -0.74 -15.64
C GLY A 225 4.17 -1.57 -16.90
N THR A 226 4.70 -1.15 -18.06
CA THR A 226 4.63 -1.95 -19.29
C THR A 226 5.40 -3.27 -19.15
N TYR A 227 6.53 -3.28 -18.43
CA TYR A 227 7.27 -4.52 -18.16
C TYR A 227 6.49 -5.47 -17.23
N LEU A 228 5.85 -4.93 -16.19
CA LEU A 228 5.03 -5.70 -15.26
C LEU A 228 3.84 -6.36 -15.98
N ASP A 229 3.05 -5.57 -16.70
CA ASP A 229 1.82 -6.01 -17.37
C ASP A 229 2.09 -6.89 -18.61
N GLY A 230 3.12 -6.56 -19.39
CA GLY A 230 3.39 -7.21 -20.67
C GLY A 230 4.32 -8.41 -20.60
N GLU A 231 5.12 -8.55 -19.54
CA GLU A 231 6.15 -9.59 -19.49
C GLU A 231 6.19 -10.34 -18.15
N MET A 232 6.38 -9.64 -17.03
CA MET A 232 6.58 -10.29 -15.74
C MET A 232 5.36 -11.05 -15.27
N MET A 233 4.20 -10.39 -15.16
CA MET A 233 2.98 -11.05 -14.67
C MET A 233 2.52 -12.15 -15.63
N PRO A 234 2.47 -11.97 -16.97
CA PRO A 234 2.13 -13.05 -17.89
C PRO A 234 3.05 -14.27 -17.77
N SER A 235 4.35 -14.07 -17.56
CA SER A 235 5.32 -15.17 -17.40
C SER A 235 5.08 -15.97 -16.11
N ILE A 236 4.78 -15.28 -15.01
CA ILE A 236 4.45 -15.93 -13.72
C ILE A 236 3.14 -16.71 -13.84
N VAL A 237 2.11 -16.13 -14.47
CA VAL A 237 0.83 -16.83 -14.72
C VAL A 237 1.04 -18.07 -15.58
N LEU A 238 1.83 -17.98 -16.66
CA LEU A 238 2.13 -19.11 -17.53
C LEU A 238 2.82 -20.25 -16.77
N ASP A 239 3.74 -19.93 -15.86
CA ASP A 239 4.41 -20.93 -15.03
C ASP A 239 3.43 -21.62 -14.07
N LEU A 240 2.54 -20.86 -13.42
CA LEU A 240 1.49 -21.41 -12.56
C LEU A 240 0.50 -22.29 -13.33
N GLN A 241 0.14 -21.91 -14.55
CA GLN A 241 -0.69 -22.73 -15.44
C GLN A 241 -0.02 -24.07 -15.76
N LYS A 242 1.30 -24.09 -16.04
CA LYS A 242 2.06 -25.35 -16.24
C LYS A 242 2.06 -26.24 -15.00
N LYS A 243 1.93 -25.65 -13.82
CA LYS A 243 1.77 -26.35 -12.52
C LYS A 243 0.32 -26.76 -12.23
N ASN A 244 -0.60 -26.59 -13.18
CA ASN A 244 -2.05 -26.82 -13.03
C ASN A 244 -2.69 -25.95 -11.93
N ILE A 245 -2.19 -24.73 -11.75
CA ILE A 245 -2.75 -23.74 -10.82
C ILE A 245 -3.38 -22.65 -11.67
N PRO A 246 -4.69 -22.75 -11.98
CA PRO A 246 -5.38 -21.65 -12.64
C PRO A 246 -5.42 -20.44 -11.71
N THR A 247 -5.15 -19.27 -12.27
CA THR A 247 -5.14 -17.99 -11.54
C THR A 247 -5.86 -16.92 -12.35
N THR A 248 -6.44 -15.95 -11.65
CA THR A 248 -7.08 -14.78 -12.25
C THR A 248 -6.70 -13.51 -11.47
N PRO A 249 -6.73 -12.31 -12.08
CA PRO A 249 -6.62 -11.09 -11.30
C PRO A 249 -7.71 -11.02 -10.22
N TYR A 250 -7.46 -10.28 -9.15
CA TYR A 250 -8.40 -10.14 -8.03
C TYR A 250 -9.80 -9.71 -8.50
N VAL A 251 -10.81 -10.45 -8.04
CA VAL A 251 -12.19 -10.34 -8.54
C VAL A 251 -12.92 -9.17 -7.86
N ASN A 252 -12.72 -7.97 -8.40
CA ASN A 252 -13.39 -6.73 -7.96
C ASN A 252 -14.64 -6.43 -8.81
N ALA A 253 -15.67 -7.27 -8.66
CA ALA A 253 -16.87 -7.31 -9.51
C ALA A 253 -17.60 -5.97 -9.66
N PHE A 254 -18.06 -5.66 -10.87
CA PHE A 254 -18.90 -4.48 -11.14
C PHE A 254 -20.32 -4.60 -10.58
N SER A 255 -20.76 -5.84 -10.39
CA SER A 255 -22.08 -6.20 -9.86
C SER A 255 -21.92 -7.19 -8.70
N GLU A 256 -23.04 -7.63 -8.14
CA GLU A 256 -23.06 -8.64 -7.08
C GLU A 256 -22.32 -9.94 -7.47
N THR A 257 -22.30 -10.27 -8.77
CA THR A 257 -21.57 -11.40 -9.35
C THR A 257 -20.54 -10.93 -10.39
N PRO A 258 -19.48 -11.73 -10.66
CA PRO A 258 -18.44 -11.37 -11.62
C PRO A 258 -18.84 -11.58 -13.09
N ASP A 259 -20.04 -12.06 -13.39
CA ASP A 259 -20.48 -12.41 -14.75
C ASP A 259 -20.42 -11.24 -15.73
N ASN A 260 -20.61 -10.00 -15.24
CA ASN A 260 -20.52 -8.78 -16.03
C ASN A 260 -19.09 -8.21 -16.12
N GLY A 261 -18.12 -8.92 -15.56
CA GLY A 261 -16.74 -8.48 -15.48
C GLY A 261 -16.38 -7.73 -14.22
N PHE A 262 -15.11 -7.31 -14.16
CA PHE A 262 -14.54 -6.58 -13.05
C PHE A 262 -13.40 -5.65 -13.50
N ALA A 263 -13.02 -4.73 -12.61
CA ALA A 263 -11.84 -3.90 -12.81
C ALA A 263 -10.63 -4.46 -12.07
N GLN A 264 -9.44 -4.15 -12.57
CA GLN A 264 -8.23 -4.28 -11.75
C GLN A 264 -8.40 -3.45 -10.48
N PHE A 265 -8.00 -4.00 -9.34
CA PHE A 265 -8.06 -3.26 -8.08
C PHE A 265 -7.15 -2.03 -8.13
N PHE A 266 -7.66 -0.88 -7.67
CA PHE A 266 -6.87 0.34 -7.55
C PHE A 266 -6.21 0.42 -6.18
N ASP A 267 -4.96 -0.02 -6.11
CA ASP A 267 -4.12 0.05 -4.93
C ASP A 267 -3.55 1.47 -4.76
N SER A 268 -4.34 2.36 -4.16
CA SER A 268 -3.87 3.70 -3.81
C SER A 268 -2.70 3.66 -2.80
N PRO A 269 -1.97 4.77 -2.60
CA PRO A 269 -0.79 4.80 -1.73
C PRO A 269 -0.97 4.26 -0.30
N ARG A 270 -2.18 4.25 0.27
CA ARG A 270 -2.45 3.66 1.60
C ARG A 270 -2.27 2.15 1.69
N TYR A 271 -2.31 1.44 0.57
CA TYR A 271 -2.14 -0.01 0.48
C TYR A 271 -0.68 -0.39 0.27
N SER A 272 -0.31 -1.63 0.59
CA SER A 272 1.08 -2.09 0.54
C SER A 272 1.71 -1.92 -0.86
N THR A 273 1.08 -2.47 -1.91
CA THR A 273 1.59 -2.38 -3.28
C THR A 273 1.53 -0.97 -3.87
N GLY A 274 0.55 -0.17 -3.45
CA GLY A 274 0.42 1.24 -3.79
C GLY A 274 1.59 2.06 -3.22
N TYR A 275 1.91 1.85 -1.93
CA TYR A 275 3.07 2.47 -1.28
C TYR A 275 4.40 2.04 -1.88
N THR A 276 4.62 0.73 -2.12
CA THR A 276 5.90 0.26 -2.67
C THR A 276 6.14 0.79 -4.09
N SER A 277 5.07 1.05 -4.85
CA SER A 277 5.15 1.65 -6.18
C SER A 277 5.78 3.05 -6.17
N LEU A 278 5.62 3.80 -5.07
CA LEU A 278 6.19 5.15 -4.91
C LEU A 278 7.72 5.13 -4.91
N PHE A 279 8.32 3.99 -4.59
CA PHE A 279 9.77 3.76 -4.57
C PHE A 279 10.23 2.79 -5.68
N ASN A 280 9.43 2.67 -6.75
CA ASN A 280 9.72 1.85 -7.92
C ASN A 280 9.94 0.36 -7.61
N THR A 281 9.33 -0.15 -6.55
CA THR A 281 9.30 -1.59 -6.24
C THR A 281 8.05 -2.20 -6.88
N ILE A 282 8.23 -3.31 -7.62
CA ILE A 282 7.10 -4.07 -8.19
C ILE A 282 6.39 -4.80 -7.06
N GLY A 283 5.12 -4.52 -6.83
CA GLY A 283 4.33 -5.12 -5.75
C GLY A 283 3.30 -6.14 -6.26
N PHE A 284 3.11 -7.20 -5.49
CA PHE A 284 2.01 -8.15 -5.62
C PHE A 284 1.31 -8.36 -4.29
N VAL A 285 -0.02 -8.46 -4.34
CA VAL A 285 -0.82 -9.04 -3.26
C VAL A 285 -1.28 -10.41 -3.74
N VAL A 286 -0.84 -11.45 -3.05
CA VAL A 286 -1.30 -12.82 -3.28
C VAL A 286 -2.60 -13.01 -2.52
N GLU A 287 -3.66 -13.36 -3.22
CA GLU A 287 -5.02 -13.39 -2.67
C GLU A 287 -5.62 -14.79 -2.84
N THR A 288 -5.44 -15.65 -1.84
CA THR A 288 -6.05 -16.99 -1.87
C THR A 288 -7.52 -16.92 -1.50
N HIS A 289 -8.33 -17.86 -1.98
CA HIS A 289 -9.78 -17.74 -1.82
C HIS A 289 -10.27 -18.29 -0.47
N MET A 290 -10.93 -17.44 0.34
CA MET A 290 -11.39 -17.77 1.70
C MET A 290 -12.26 -19.04 1.83
N LEU A 291 -12.93 -19.49 0.75
CA LEU A 291 -13.84 -20.64 0.77
C LEU A 291 -13.18 -21.96 0.35
N LYS A 292 -11.88 -21.92 0.04
CA LYS A 292 -11.10 -23.11 -0.31
C LYS A 292 -10.38 -23.63 0.92
N LYS A 293 -10.13 -24.95 0.93
CA LYS A 293 -9.45 -25.62 2.03
C LYS A 293 -8.12 -24.94 2.37
N TYR A 294 -7.83 -24.78 3.66
CA TYR A 294 -6.62 -24.11 4.12
C TYR A 294 -5.32 -24.68 3.48
N ALA A 295 -5.16 -26.01 3.46
CA ALA A 295 -3.98 -26.63 2.85
C ALA A 295 -3.81 -26.32 1.35
N ASP A 296 -4.90 -26.20 0.61
CA ASP A 296 -4.88 -25.83 -0.80
C ASP A 296 -4.39 -24.39 -0.98
N ARG A 297 -4.80 -23.50 -0.07
CA ARG A 297 -4.41 -22.07 -0.08
C ARG A 297 -2.93 -21.91 0.25
N VAL A 298 -2.42 -22.57 1.30
CA VAL A 298 -0.98 -22.62 1.64
C VAL A 298 -0.16 -23.09 0.43
N LYS A 299 -0.59 -24.16 -0.23
CA LYS A 299 0.09 -24.71 -1.40
C LYS A 299 0.20 -23.70 -2.55
N VAL A 300 -0.90 -23.05 -2.93
CA VAL A 300 -0.86 -22.11 -4.08
C VAL A 300 -0.11 -20.83 -3.75
N THR A 301 -0.10 -20.37 -2.48
CA THR A 301 0.76 -19.27 -2.02
C THR A 301 2.24 -19.63 -2.14
N TYR A 302 2.62 -20.83 -1.70
CA TYR A 302 3.99 -21.35 -1.87
C TYR A 302 4.39 -21.37 -3.35
N GLU A 303 3.54 -21.93 -4.21
CA GLU A 303 3.83 -22.06 -5.64
C GLU A 303 3.98 -20.70 -6.33
N TYR A 304 3.13 -19.72 -5.99
CA TYR A 304 3.29 -18.35 -6.48
C TYR A 304 4.66 -17.77 -6.13
N MET A 305 5.07 -17.85 -4.86
CA MET A 305 6.36 -17.33 -4.41
C MET A 305 7.54 -18.02 -5.12
N THR A 306 7.48 -19.35 -5.31
CA THR A 306 8.54 -20.06 -6.06
C THR A 306 8.61 -19.61 -7.52
N SER A 307 7.46 -19.48 -8.21
CA SER A 307 7.41 -19.01 -9.60
C SER A 307 7.93 -17.58 -9.73
N THR A 308 7.63 -16.70 -8.76
CA THR A 308 8.18 -15.34 -8.73
C THR A 308 9.71 -15.36 -8.51
N ILE A 309 10.22 -16.18 -7.59
CA ILE A 309 11.66 -16.31 -7.34
C ILE A 309 12.39 -16.79 -8.59
N ASP A 310 11.86 -17.80 -9.28
CA ASP A 310 12.45 -18.33 -10.51
C ASP A 310 12.48 -17.28 -11.63
N PHE A 311 11.39 -16.53 -11.80
CA PHE A 311 11.35 -15.43 -12.76
C PHE A 311 12.38 -14.34 -12.41
N MET A 312 12.43 -13.92 -11.15
CA MET A 312 13.37 -12.90 -10.68
C MET A 312 14.82 -13.34 -10.86
N ASP A 313 15.15 -14.58 -10.50
CA ASP A 313 16.50 -15.13 -10.60
C ASP A 313 17.01 -15.14 -12.05
N ALA A 314 16.13 -15.47 -12.99
CA ALA A 314 16.43 -15.45 -14.42
C ALA A 314 16.52 -14.03 -15.00
N ASN A 315 15.80 -13.05 -14.43
CA ASN A 315 15.65 -11.71 -15.01
C ASN A 315 16.22 -10.58 -14.15
N TYR A 316 17.04 -10.88 -13.14
CA TYR A 316 17.46 -9.91 -12.11
C TYR A 316 18.06 -8.60 -12.68
N GLN A 317 18.92 -8.68 -13.69
CA GLN A 317 19.52 -7.50 -14.33
C GLN A 317 18.47 -6.65 -15.02
N LYS A 318 17.53 -7.28 -15.72
CA LYS A 318 16.44 -6.61 -16.43
C LYS A 318 15.51 -5.91 -15.45
N ILE A 319 15.17 -6.55 -14.34
CA ILE A 319 14.37 -5.93 -13.26
C ILE A 319 15.07 -4.68 -12.73
N LYS A 320 16.36 -4.78 -12.36
CA LYS A 320 17.13 -3.61 -11.88
C LYS A 320 17.22 -2.49 -12.90
N GLN A 321 17.49 -2.84 -14.16
CA GLN A 321 17.55 -1.87 -15.25
C GLN A 321 16.21 -1.16 -15.45
N LYS A 322 15.10 -1.91 -15.41
CA LYS A 322 13.75 -1.34 -15.55
C LYS A 322 13.40 -0.42 -14.39
N ARG A 323 13.75 -0.79 -13.14
CA ARG A 323 13.57 0.09 -11.97
C ARG A 323 14.34 1.40 -12.13
N SER A 324 15.63 1.33 -12.45
CA SER A 324 16.48 2.52 -12.65
C SER A 324 15.95 3.43 -13.76
N LYS A 325 15.60 2.87 -14.91
CA LYS A 325 15.01 3.64 -16.03
C LYS A 325 13.63 4.21 -15.70
N ASN A 326 12.91 3.61 -14.76
CA ASN A 326 11.60 4.12 -14.36
C ASN A 326 11.73 5.40 -13.53
N GLU A 327 12.83 5.56 -12.78
CA GLU A 327 13.13 6.78 -12.00
C GLU A 327 13.28 8.02 -12.90
N GLU A 328 13.92 7.88 -14.06
CA GLU A 328 14.20 8.96 -15.03
C GLU A 328 12.94 9.64 -15.61
N GLN A 329 11.76 9.03 -15.43
CA GLN A 329 10.49 9.63 -15.88
C GLN A 329 10.04 10.77 -14.97
N PHE A 330 10.48 10.79 -13.71
CA PHE A 330 9.99 11.70 -12.69
C PHE A 330 11.09 12.69 -12.32
N GLU A 331 11.06 13.86 -12.96
CA GLU A 331 12.03 14.93 -12.74
C GLU A 331 11.33 16.27 -12.54
N PRO A 332 11.97 17.23 -11.85
CA PRO A 332 11.46 18.59 -11.74
C PRO A 332 10.96 19.13 -13.08
N ARG A 333 9.84 19.86 -13.03
CA ARG A 333 9.16 20.51 -14.18
C ARG A 333 8.48 19.58 -15.19
N LYS A 334 8.62 18.26 -15.08
CA LYS A 334 7.80 17.32 -15.87
C LYS A 334 6.37 17.25 -15.32
N SER A 335 5.45 16.68 -16.10
CA SER A 335 4.08 16.42 -15.66
C SER A 335 4.01 15.16 -14.79
N TYR A 336 3.12 15.16 -13.81
CA TYR A 336 2.80 14.03 -12.95
C TYR A 336 1.29 13.88 -12.79
N THR A 337 0.76 12.68 -13.04
CA THR A 337 -0.64 12.37 -12.80
C THR A 337 -0.91 12.16 -11.32
N ILE A 338 -1.66 13.07 -10.70
CA ILE A 338 -2.02 13.03 -9.27
C ILE A 338 -3.41 12.42 -9.03
N LYS A 339 -4.25 12.33 -10.08
CA LYS A 339 -5.54 11.63 -10.02
C LYS A 339 -5.74 10.74 -11.23
N TRP A 340 -6.13 9.50 -10.93
CA TRP A 340 -6.41 8.44 -11.89
C TRP A 340 -7.89 8.07 -11.86
N GLN A 341 -8.42 7.67 -13.02
CA GLN A 341 -9.77 7.12 -13.13
C GLN A 341 -9.73 5.89 -14.03
N LEU A 342 -10.54 4.87 -13.71
CA LEU A 342 -10.74 3.71 -14.55
C LEU A 342 -11.16 4.15 -15.97
N ASP A 343 -10.44 3.67 -16.99
CA ASP A 343 -10.75 3.95 -18.38
C ASP A 343 -11.77 2.93 -18.92
N THR A 344 -13.06 3.27 -18.79
CA THR A 344 -14.16 2.43 -19.24
C THR A 344 -14.21 2.24 -20.76
N THR A 345 -13.36 2.92 -21.53
CA THR A 345 -13.28 2.75 -22.99
C THR A 345 -12.33 1.63 -23.41
N LYS A 346 -11.45 1.17 -22.49
CA LYS A 346 -10.47 0.11 -22.75
C LYS A 346 -10.85 -1.17 -22.01
N VAL A 347 -11.47 -2.08 -22.74
CA VAL A 347 -11.96 -3.35 -22.21
C VAL A 347 -11.12 -4.49 -22.78
N SER A 348 -10.47 -5.26 -21.90
CA SER A 348 -9.93 -6.58 -22.26
C SER A 348 -10.99 -7.64 -21.97
N LYS A 349 -10.90 -8.80 -22.62
CA LYS A 349 -11.68 -9.98 -22.25
C LYS A 349 -10.73 -11.10 -21.87
N PHE A 350 -11.16 -11.95 -20.96
CA PHE A 350 -10.42 -13.16 -20.60
C PHE A 350 -11.38 -14.25 -20.15
N SER A 351 -10.91 -15.50 -20.25
CA SER A 351 -11.67 -16.66 -19.83
C SER A 351 -11.69 -16.78 -18.30
N PHE A 352 -12.89 -16.78 -17.72
CA PHE A 352 -13.11 -16.83 -16.28
C PHE A 352 -13.81 -18.11 -15.84
N LEU A 353 -13.22 -18.79 -14.85
CA LEU A 353 -13.73 -20.01 -14.23
C LEU A 353 -14.61 -19.69 -13.01
N GLY A 354 -15.94 -19.65 -13.23
CA GLY A 354 -16.93 -19.33 -12.21
C GLY A 354 -17.86 -20.48 -11.86
N PHE A 355 -18.84 -20.20 -11.00
CA PHE A 355 -20.01 -21.04 -10.71
C PHE A 355 -21.29 -20.26 -11.03
N GLU A 356 -22.33 -20.93 -11.52
CA GLU A 356 -23.62 -20.25 -11.77
C GLU A 356 -24.16 -19.62 -10.48
N ALA A 357 -24.46 -18.33 -10.54
CA ALA A 357 -25.07 -17.59 -9.44
C ALA A 357 -26.59 -17.57 -9.55
N GLY A 358 -27.28 -17.58 -8.41
CA GLY A 358 -28.72 -17.48 -8.34
C GLY A 358 -29.20 -16.83 -7.04
N ARG A 359 -30.51 -16.59 -6.94
CA ARG A 359 -31.17 -16.13 -5.72
C ARG A 359 -32.02 -17.26 -5.15
N LYS A 360 -32.01 -17.43 -3.83
CA LYS A 360 -32.91 -18.33 -3.11
C LYS A 360 -33.39 -17.70 -1.81
N LYS A 361 -34.51 -18.17 -1.27
CA LYS A 361 -35.05 -17.66 -0.01
C LYS A 361 -34.02 -17.84 1.12
N SER A 362 -33.84 -16.81 1.94
CA SER A 362 -33.06 -16.91 3.16
C SER A 362 -33.83 -17.68 4.22
N GLU A 363 -33.18 -18.62 4.89
CA GLU A 363 -33.75 -19.29 6.07
C GLU A 363 -33.54 -18.48 7.35
N ALA A 364 -32.57 -17.55 7.35
CA ALA A 364 -32.24 -16.71 8.51
C ALA A 364 -32.98 -15.37 8.52
N THR A 365 -33.48 -14.92 7.37
CA THR A 365 -34.13 -13.61 7.19
C THR A 365 -35.31 -13.72 6.23
N SER A 366 -36.11 -12.67 6.13
CA SER A 366 -37.29 -12.66 5.24
C SER A 366 -36.96 -12.41 3.76
N GLY A 367 -35.71 -12.10 3.41
CA GLY A 367 -35.29 -11.75 2.05
C GLY A 367 -34.84 -12.93 1.19
N ASP A 368 -34.56 -12.66 -0.07
CA ASP A 368 -33.79 -13.57 -0.92
C ASP A 368 -32.30 -13.30 -0.73
N ARG A 369 -31.48 -14.35 -0.92
CA ARG A 369 -30.03 -14.26 -0.83
C ARG A 369 -29.37 -14.80 -2.08
N LEU A 370 -28.21 -14.24 -2.40
CA LEU A 370 -27.29 -14.81 -3.38
C LEU A 370 -26.80 -16.20 -2.94
N PHE A 371 -26.60 -17.07 -3.91
CA PHE A 371 -25.79 -18.27 -3.77
C PHE A 371 -25.08 -18.59 -5.08
N TYR A 372 -23.98 -19.34 -4.97
CA TYR A 372 -23.24 -19.90 -6.11
C TYR A 372 -23.42 -21.42 -6.11
N ASP A 373 -23.84 -21.99 -7.23
CA ASP A 373 -24.04 -23.43 -7.39
C ASP A 373 -22.74 -24.12 -7.79
N ARG A 374 -22.04 -24.70 -6.80
CA ARG A 374 -20.78 -25.42 -7.02
C ARG A 374 -20.93 -26.65 -7.92
N ALA A 375 -22.15 -27.17 -8.14
CA ALA A 375 -22.41 -28.27 -9.07
C ALA A 375 -22.47 -27.82 -10.53
N LYS A 376 -22.47 -26.50 -10.79
CA LYS A 376 -22.54 -25.91 -12.13
C LYS A 376 -21.35 -24.97 -12.37
N PRO A 377 -20.13 -25.52 -12.49
CA PRO A 377 -18.98 -24.74 -12.91
C PRO A 377 -19.16 -24.29 -14.36
N PHE A 378 -18.65 -23.10 -14.67
CA PHE A 378 -18.58 -22.61 -16.05
C PHE A 378 -17.22 -22.01 -16.36
N GLU A 379 -16.92 -21.93 -17.65
CA GLU A 379 -15.85 -21.12 -18.20
C GLU A 379 -16.49 -20.14 -19.19
N LYS A 380 -16.31 -18.82 -18.97
CA LYS A 380 -16.92 -17.76 -19.79
C LYS A 380 -15.95 -16.62 -20.01
N GLU A 381 -15.96 -16.07 -21.22
CA GLU A 381 -15.30 -14.80 -21.52
C GLU A 381 -16.03 -13.65 -20.84
N ILE A 382 -15.36 -12.95 -19.92
CA ILE A 382 -15.92 -11.78 -19.21
C ILE A 382 -15.08 -10.51 -19.45
N PRO A 383 -15.69 -9.31 -19.36
CA PRO A 383 -14.95 -8.05 -19.42
C PRO A 383 -13.97 -7.89 -18.25
N TYR A 384 -12.77 -7.37 -18.54
CA TYR A 384 -11.78 -6.95 -17.56
C TYR A 384 -11.23 -5.57 -17.91
N LEU A 385 -11.45 -4.59 -17.03
CA LEU A 385 -10.97 -3.22 -17.21
C LEU A 385 -9.75 -3.02 -16.33
N LYS A 386 -8.57 -2.98 -16.94
CA LYS A 386 -7.30 -2.82 -16.22
C LYS A 386 -6.65 -1.44 -16.38
N GLU A 387 -7.09 -0.68 -17.37
CA GLU A 387 -6.47 0.60 -17.70
C GLU A 387 -7.05 1.75 -16.88
N TYR A 388 -6.17 2.59 -16.36
CA TYR A 388 -6.51 3.85 -15.70
C TYR A 388 -5.94 5.01 -16.51
N LYS A 389 -6.75 6.06 -16.68
CA LYS A 389 -6.36 7.29 -17.36
C LYS A 389 -6.15 8.43 -16.37
N SER A 390 -5.23 9.31 -16.75
CA SER A 390 -4.99 10.59 -16.08
C SER A 390 -6.24 11.47 -16.17
N VAL A 391 -6.74 11.95 -15.03
CA VAL A 391 -7.83 12.94 -14.97
C VAL A 391 -7.40 14.25 -14.32
N LYS A 392 -6.23 14.25 -13.67
CA LYS A 392 -5.58 15.46 -13.21
C LYS A 392 -4.07 15.29 -13.16
N GLU A 393 -3.38 16.28 -13.68
CA GLU A 393 -1.93 16.37 -13.66
C GLU A 393 -1.47 17.63 -12.94
N ILE A 394 -0.26 17.57 -12.41
CA ILE A 394 0.47 18.69 -11.84
C ILE A 394 1.86 18.76 -12.47
N THR A 395 2.44 19.95 -12.48
CA THR A 395 3.87 20.09 -12.78
C THR A 395 4.68 19.72 -11.53
N ILE A 396 5.67 18.85 -11.66
CA ILE A 396 6.55 18.50 -10.54
C ILE A 396 7.33 19.78 -10.13
N PRO A 397 7.20 20.29 -8.89
CA PRO A 397 7.99 21.44 -8.45
C PRO A 397 9.47 21.07 -8.36
N THR A 398 10.38 22.03 -8.36
CA THR A 398 11.81 21.79 -8.07
C THR A 398 12.06 21.47 -6.60
N ALA A 399 11.26 22.03 -5.71
CA ALA A 399 11.29 21.73 -4.28
C ALA A 399 9.96 22.04 -3.59
N TYR A 400 9.78 21.45 -2.40
CA TYR A 400 8.79 21.88 -1.43
C TYR A 400 9.45 22.65 -0.29
N ILE A 401 8.77 23.66 0.25
CA ILE A 401 9.14 24.32 1.51
C ILE A 401 8.11 23.94 2.56
N ILE A 402 8.59 23.39 3.68
CA ILE A 402 7.76 22.92 4.80
C ILE A 402 8.19 23.67 6.07
N PRO A 403 7.30 24.47 6.68
CA PRO A 403 7.59 25.13 7.93
C PRO A 403 7.93 24.13 9.03
N LYS A 404 8.93 24.43 9.85
CA LYS A 404 9.39 23.55 10.94
C LYS A 404 8.32 23.24 12.00
N ALA A 405 7.23 24.00 12.02
CA ALA A 405 6.07 23.78 12.89
C ALA A 405 5.35 22.45 12.61
N PHE A 406 5.41 21.93 11.37
CA PHE A 406 4.79 20.67 10.96
C PHE A 406 5.72 19.48 11.19
N TRP A 407 6.22 19.36 12.42
CA TRP A 407 7.23 18.35 12.82
C TRP A 407 6.75 16.92 12.57
N ASN A 408 5.45 16.65 12.73
CA ASN A 408 4.84 15.35 12.48
C ASN A 408 4.98 14.92 11.01
N VAL A 409 4.73 15.85 10.07
CA VAL A 409 4.93 15.61 8.64
C VAL A 409 6.41 15.40 8.33
N ILE A 410 7.28 16.24 8.90
CA ILE A 410 8.73 16.14 8.73
C ILE A 410 9.26 14.77 9.21
N ASP A 411 8.74 14.23 10.31
CA ASP A 411 9.16 12.92 10.82
C ASP A 411 8.70 11.76 9.93
N LEU A 412 7.55 11.88 9.25
CA LEU A 412 7.13 10.93 8.21
C LEU A 412 8.08 10.96 7.00
N LEU A 413 8.47 12.16 6.55
CA LEU A 413 9.43 12.31 5.45
C LEU A 413 10.80 11.68 5.82
N LYS A 414 11.31 11.94 7.03
CA LYS A 414 12.56 11.35 7.53
C LYS A 414 12.50 9.83 7.58
N SER A 415 11.40 9.27 8.08
CA SER A 415 11.20 7.82 8.17
C SER A 415 11.27 7.18 6.78
N ASN A 416 10.73 7.88 5.78
CA ASN A 416 10.75 7.47 4.36
C ASN A 416 12.04 7.82 3.60
N LYS A 417 13.12 8.18 4.31
CA LYS A 417 14.43 8.52 3.73
C LYS A 417 14.37 9.65 2.70
N ILE A 418 13.42 10.56 2.84
CA ILE A 418 13.36 11.77 2.04
C ILE A 418 14.51 12.69 2.42
N ALA A 419 15.31 13.06 1.42
CA ALA A 419 16.38 14.03 1.55
C ALA A 419 15.82 15.46 1.68
N TYR A 420 16.43 16.25 2.55
CA TYR A 420 16.06 17.64 2.77
C TYR A 420 17.27 18.47 3.20
N THR A 421 17.15 19.78 3.06
CA THR A 421 18.02 20.76 3.71
C THR A 421 17.17 21.68 4.59
N GLN A 422 17.82 22.51 5.40
CA GLN A 422 17.14 23.51 6.22
C GLN A 422 17.67 24.90 5.92
N LEU A 423 16.77 25.89 5.90
CA LEU A 423 17.14 27.29 5.74
C LEU A 423 18.05 27.74 6.89
N LYS A 424 19.20 28.31 6.55
CA LYS A 424 20.21 28.76 7.54
C LYS A 424 19.92 30.15 8.10
N LYS A 425 19.09 30.92 7.43
CA LYS A 425 18.62 32.26 7.80
C LYS A 425 17.20 32.47 7.26
N ASP A 426 16.51 33.44 7.82
CA ASP A 426 15.24 33.89 7.29
C ASP A 426 15.42 34.33 5.83
N SER A 427 14.49 33.93 4.96
CA SER A 427 14.63 34.07 3.51
C SER A 427 13.30 34.43 2.88
N LEU A 428 13.33 35.35 1.92
CA LEU A 428 12.17 35.65 1.07
C LEU A 428 12.28 34.80 -0.20
N ILE A 429 11.33 33.89 -0.42
CA ILE A 429 11.37 32.94 -1.52
C ILE A 429 10.09 33.07 -2.35
N GLU A 430 10.23 33.07 -3.68
CA GLU A 430 9.10 33.00 -4.59
C GLU A 430 8.58 31.57 -4.66
N VAL A 431 7.30 31.39 -4.38
CA VAL A 431 6.64 30.09 -4.30
C VAL A 431 5.30 30.12 -5.01
N GLU A 432 4.84 28.95 -5.43
CA GLU A 432 3.43 28.70 -5.64
C GLU A 432 2.80 28.25 -4.32
N SER A 433 1.80 29.01 -3.87
CA SER A 433 1.09 28.87 -2.61
C SER A 433 -0.33 28.39 -2.88
N TYR A 434 -0.83 27.45 -2.07
CA TYR A 434 -2.17 26.89 -2.20
C TYR A 434 -3.11 27.36 -1.10
N LYS A 435 -4.36 27.65 -1.48
CA LYS A 435 -5.48 27.78 -0.56
C LYS A 435 -6.49 26.66 -0.84
N ILE A 436 -7.00 26.01 0.20
CA ILE A 436 -8.05 25.00 0.06
C ILE A 436 -9.34 25.73 -0.30
N ALA A 437 -9.88 25.41 -1.48
CA ALA A 437 -11.08 26.03 -2.02
C ALA A 437 -12.35 25.26 -1.60
N ASP A 438 -12.27 23.93 -1.54
CA ASP A 438 -13.40 23.04 -1.23
C ASP A 438 -12.87 21.65 -0.84
N PHE A 439 -13.60 20.94 0.03
CA PHE A 439 -13.36 19.55 0.41
C PHE A 439 -14.58 19.00 1.17
N LYS A 440 -14.65 17.69 1.33
CA LYS A 440 -15.66 17.01 2.16
C LYS A 440 -14.98 16.13 3.20
N THR A 441 -15.45 16.15 4.44
CA THR A 441 -14.97 15.27 5.50
C THR A 441 -15.89 14.05 5.68
N SER A 442 -15.34 12.90 6.06
CA SER A 442 -16.15 11.75 6.51
C SER A 442 -16.94 12.09 7.78
N SER A 443 -18.12 11.52 7.96
CA SER A 443 -18.91 11.65 9.20
C SER A 443 -18.58 10.58 10.25
N SER A 444 -17.79 9.58 9.88
CA SER A 444 -17.34 8.50 10.76
C SER A 444 -15.81 8.37 10.73
N ALA A 445 -15.27 7.93 11.85
CA ALA A 445 -13.86 7.59 11.97
C ALA A 445 -13.52 6.41 11.04
N TYR A 446 -12.34 6.48 10.46
CA TYR A 446 -11.76 5.45 9.60
C TYR A 446 -10.28 5.36 9.92
N GLU A 447 -9.86 4.22 10.49
CA GLU A 447 -8.46 3.95 10.83
C GLU A 447 -7.81 5.11 11.60
N GLY A 448 -8.50 5.64 12.62
CA GLY A 448 -8.00 6.75 13.46
C GLY A 448 -8.22 8.17 12.92
N HIS A 449 -8.78 8.33 11.72
CA HIS A 449 -8.94 9.64 11.06
C HIS A 449 -10.37 9.94 10.60
N TYR A 450 -10.66 11.23 10.37
CA TYR A 450 -11.82 11.69 9.61
C TYR A 450 -11.35 12.20 8.26
N ILE A 451 -11.36 11.32 7.26
CA ILE A 451 -10.72 11.57 5.94
C ILE A 451 -11.42 12.71 5.19
N HIS A 452 -10.62 13.61 4.60
CA HIS A 452 -11.09 14.55 3.58
C HIS A 452 -11.05 13.95 2.18
N ARG A 453 -11.98 14.37 1.32
CA ARG A 453 -12.12 13.94 -0.07
C ARG A 453 -12.63 15.08 -0.95
N ASP A 454 -12.61 14.86 -2.26
CA ASP A 454 -13.02 15.85 -3.26
C ASP A 454 -12.30 17.21 -3.10
N THR A 455 -11.08 17.19 -2.55
CA THR A 455 -10.28 18.37 -2.27
C THR A 455 -9.97 19.13 -3.55
N LYS A 456 -10.21 20.45 -3.51
CA LYS A 456 -9.91 21.42 -4.56
C LYS A 456 -9.08 22.56 -3.97
N ILE A 457 -8.18 23.09 -4.78
CA ILE A 457 -7.31 24.21 -4.40
C ILE A 457 -7.43 25.36 -5.38
N SER A 458 -7.03 26.54 -4.92
CA SER A 458 -6.62 27.66 -5.75
C SER A 458 -5.14 27.93 -5.50
N SER A 459 -4.36 28.16 -6.56
CA SER A 459 -2.94 28.50 -6.44
C SER A 459 -2.65 29.94 -6.84
N LYS A 460 -1.58 30.50 -6.29
CA LYS A 460 -0.99 31.79 -6.71
C LYS A 460 0.52 31.77 -6.54
N LYS A 461 1.23 32.49 -7.40
CA LYS A 461 2.66 32.78 -7.21
C LYS A 461 2.83 34.01 -6.34
N GLU A 462 3.65 33.91 -5.31
CA GLU A 462 3.93 35.03 -4.42
C GLU A 462 5.30 34.88 -3.74
N LYS A 463 5.88 35.99 -3.30
CA LYS A 463 7.09 35.99 -2.46
C LYS A 463 6.69 35.96 -1.00
N LEU A 464 7.07 34.89 -0.29
CA LEU A 464 6.77 34.70 1.13
C LEU A 464 8.05 34.62 1.95
N ALA A 465 7.96 35.12 3.18
CA ALA A 465 9.04 35.02 4.15
C ALA A 465 8.99 33.64 4.83
N PHE A 466 10.13 32.96 4.84
CA PHE A 466 10.34 31.68 5.51
C PHE A 466 11.41 31.83 6.58
N ALA A 467 11.27 31.10 7.67
CA ALA A 467 12.11 31.23 8.84
C ALA A 467 13.34 30.33 8.74
N LYS A 468 14.42 30.72 9.43
CA LYS A 468 15.54 29.84 9.74
C LYS A 468 15.02 28.54 10.37
N GLY A 469 15.49 27.42 9.83
CA GLY A 469 15.14 26.06 10.25
C GLY A 469 13.97 25.42 9.50
N ASP A 470 13.25 26.17 8.66
CA ASP A 470 12.26 25.59 7.74
C ASP A 470 12.96 24.68 6.73
N TYR A 471 12.23 23.64 6.28
CA TYR A 471 12.77 22.56 5.49
C TYR A 471 12.58 22.84 4.01
N VAL A 472 13.64 22.63 3.23
CA VAL A 472 13.62 22.65 1.76
C VAL A 472 13.85 21.22 1.28
N VAL A 473 12.83 20.66 0.64
CA VAL A 473 12.80 19.28 0.17
C VAL A 473 12.86 19.29 -1.34
N ALA A 474 14.04 19.07 -1.92
CA ALA A 474 14.21 18.99 -3.37
C ALA A 474 13.46 17.78 -3.93
N THR A 475 12.81 17.90 -5.08
CA THR A 475 12.08 16.77 -5.69
C THR A 475 12.99 15.85 -6.50
N GLU A 476 14.19 16.30 -6.87
CA GLU A 476 15.22 15.50 -7.55
C GLU A 476 15.83 14.45 -6.60
N GLN A 477 15.06 13.41 -6.29
CA GLN A 477 15.44 12.31 -5.43
C GLN A 477 14.55 11.08 -5.66
N LYS A 478 14.99 9.92 -5.17
CA LYS A 478 14.25 8.65 -5.35
C LYS A 478 12.83 8.66 -4.79
N GLY A 479 12.59 9.42 -3.71
CA GLY A 479 11.29 9.53 -3.05
C GLY A 479 10.31 10.52 -3.70
N ILE A 480 10.55 10.94 -4.96
CA ILE A 480 9.74 11.97 -5.63
C ILE A 480 8.25 11.64 -5.70
N LYS A 481 7.87 10.40 -6.00
CA LYS A 481 6.45 9.99 -6.04
C LYS A 481 5.81 10.05 -4.67
N TYR A 482 6.52 9.65 -3.61
CA TYR A 482 6.03 9.77 -2.24
C TYR A 482 5.77 11.25 -1.88
N LEU A 483 6.67 12.16 -2.25
CA LEU A 483 6.46 13.60 -2.04
C LEU A 483 5.20 14.11 -2.76
N LEU A 484 5.04 13.77 -4.04
CA LEU A 484 3.91 14.21 -4.85
C LEU A 484 2.59 13.67 -4.31
N GLU A 485 2.51 12.38 -4.00
CA GLU A 485 1.28 11.73 -3.51
C GLU A 485 0.90 12.16 -2.08
N THR A 486 1.87 12.57 -1.25
CA THR A 486 1.60 12.93 0.16
C THR A 486 1.47 14.43 0.40
N LEU A 487 2.23 15.27 -0.32
CA LEU A 487 2.30 16.71 -0.06
C LEU A 487 1.33 17.52 -0.92
N GLU A 488 0.83 16.97 -2.03
CA GLU A 488 -0.18 17.64 -2.86
C GLU A 488 -1.58 17.39 -2.29
N PRO A 489 -2.32 18.42 -1.85
CA PRO A 489 -3.55 18.23 -1.07
C PRO A 489 -4.66 17.53 -1.86
N GLU A 490 -4.59 17.56 -3.19
CA GLU A 490 -5.55 16.89 -4.06
C GLU A 490 -5.25 15.40 -4.28
N GLY A 491 -4.09 14.89 -3.86
CA GLY A 491 -3.77 13.46 -3.90
C GLY A 491 -4.71 12.64 -3.01
N ILE A 492 -5.08 11.44 -3.44
CA ILE A 492 -6.09 10.59 -2.76
C ILE A 492 -5.70 10.29 -1.31
N ASP A 493 -4.42 10.06 -1.07
CA ASP A 493 -3.82 9.71 0.22
C ASP A 493 -2.87 10.82 0.71
N SER A 494 -3.15 12.07 0.34
CA SER A 494 -2.35 13.21 0.82
C SER A 494 -2.45 13.38 2.34
N PHE A 495 -1.43 13.98 2.95
CA PHE A 495 -1.47 14.33 4.37
C PHE A 495 -2.64 15.27 4.69
N PHE A 496 -3.04 16.12 3.74
CA PHE A 496 -4.27 16.89 3.87
C PHE A 496 -5.50 15.99 3.96
N ASN A 497 -5.67 15.04 3.03
CA ASN A 497 -6.83 14.13 3.06
C ASN A 497 -6.82 13.19 4.27
N TRP A 498 -5.66 12.90 4.82
CA TRP A 498 -5.50 12.23 6.11
C TRP A 498 -5.55 13.18 7.31
N ASN A 499 -6.06 14.40 7.16
CA ASN A 499 -6.37 15.35 8.24
C ASN A 499 -5.18 15.86 9.10
N PHE A 500 -3.95 15.80 8.58
CA PHE A 500 -2.74 16.26 9.28
C PHE A 500 -2.66 17.80 9.46
N PHE A 501 -3.50 18.56 8.76
CA PHE A 501 -3.45 20.02 8.73
C PHE A 501 -4.75 20.70 9.20
N ASP A 502 -5.65 19.97 9.88
CA ASP A 502 -7.00 20.46 10.22
C ASP A 502 -7.02 21.75 11.05
N THR A 503 -5.92 22.06 11.75
CA THR A 503 -5.78 23.32 12.48
C THR A 503 -5.94 24.56 11.60
N MET A 504 -5.64 24.46 10.29
CA MET A 504 -5.79 25.55 9.34
C MET A 504 -7.24 25.73 8.83
N LEU A 505 -8.11 24.74 9.07
CA LEU A 505 -9.51 24.76 8.65
C LEU A 505 -10.39 25.52 9.65
N GLN A 506 -9.90 25.72 10.87
CA GLN A 506 -10.58 26.47 11.90
C GLN A 506 -10.07 27.92 11.90
N GLN A 507 -10.98 28.86 11.65
CA GLN A 507 -10.71 30.28 11.85
C GLN A 507 -10.41 30.59 13.33
N LYS A 508 -9.39 31.41 13.62
CA LYS A 508 -9.02 31.80 14.99
C LYS A 508 -9.47 33.22 15.32
N GLU A 509 -9.28 34.16 14.41
CA GLU A 509 -9.71 35.55 14.58
C GLU A 509 -11.14 35.78 14.10
N GLY A 510 -11.79 36.84 14.58
CA GLY A 510 -13.15 37.21 14.17
C GLY A 510 -13.43 38.68 14.38
N TYR A 511 -14.71 39.05 14.38
CA TYR A 511 -15.15 40.42 14.65
C TYR A 511 -16.50 40.42 15.37
N SER A 512 -16.82 41.52 16.05
CA SER A 512 -18.16 41.78 16.56
C SER A 512 -18.91 42.67 15.57
N ASP A 513 -20.07 42.21 15.09
CA ASP A 513 -20.82 42.86 14.00
C ASP A 513 -20.99 44.37 14.23
N TYR A 514 -21.50 44.78 15.40
CA TYR A 514 -21.78 46.19 15.70
C TYR A 514 -20.55 47.10 15.68
N VAL A 515 -19.34 46.57 15.86
CA VAL A 515 -18.09 47.32 15.81
C VAL A 515 -17.52 47.32 14.39
N PHE A 516 -17.62 46.19 13.71
CA PHE A 516 -17.02 46.03 12.39
C PHE A 516 -17.82 46.73 11.29
N GLU A 517 -19.12 46.96 11.46
CA GLU A 517 -19.98 47.67 10.47
C GLU A 517 -19.35 48.99 9.98
N ASP A 518 -18.96 49.87 10.90
CA ASP A 518 -18.34 51.16 10.54
C ASP A 518 -17.00 50.96 9.80
N THR A 519 -16.22 49.97 10.22
CA THR A 519 -14.95 49.61 9.59
C THR A 519 -15.18 49.03 8.19
N ALA A 520 -16.18 48.16 8.01
CA ALA A 520 -16.56 47.56 6.73
C ALA A 520 -17.06 48.61 5.75
N ALA A 521 -17.88 49.56 6.21
CA ALA A 521 -18.33 50.70 5.41
C ALA A 521 -17.14 51.54 4.93
N GLN A 522 -16.17 51.81 5.82
CA GLN A 522 -14.95 52.54 5.46
C GLN A 522 -14.09 51.76 4.47
N ILE A 523 -13.89 50.45 4.66
CA ILE A 523 -13.18 49.56 3.72
C ILE A 523 -13.80 49.65 2.32
N LEU A 524 -15.13 49.58 2.21
CA LEU A 524 -15.83 49.63 0.93
C LEU A 524 -15.73 51.02 0.27
N LYS A 525 -15.72 52.09 1.07
CA LYS A 525 -15.53 53.46 0.58
C LYS A 525 -14.13 53.66 0.02
N ASP A 526 -13.11 53.14 0.71
CA ASP A 526 -11.71 53.26 0.32
C ASP A 526 -11.31 52.30 -0.80
N ASN A 527 -12.12 51.25 -1.04
CA ASN A 527 -11.90 50.27 -2.10
C ASN A 527 -13.12 50.14 -3.05
N PRO A 528 -13.27 51.06 -4.03
CA PRO A 528 -14.37 51.04 -4.98
C PRO A 528 -14.48 49.75 -5.79
N LYS A 529 -13.35 49.07 -6.04
CA LYS A 529 -13.34 47.77 -6.73
C LYS A 529 -14.01 46.70 -5.89
N LEU A 530 -13.65 46.59 -4.61
CA LEU A 530 -14.26 45.64 -3.68
C LEU A 530 -15.76 45.90 -3.51
N LYS A 531 -16.15 47.19 -3.45
CA LYS A 531 -17.56 47.57 -3.42
C LYS A 531 -18.32 47.10 -4.68
N ALA A 532 -17.74 47.28 -5.86
CA ALA A 532 -18.35 46.82 -7.10
C ALA A 532 -18.52 45.28 -7.14
N GLU A 533 -17.51 44.53 -6.65
CA GLU A 533 -17.57 43.06 -6.52
C GLU A 533 -18.68 42.62 -5.54
N LEU A 534 -18.83 43.30 -4.40
CA LEU A 534 -19.92 43.07 -3.46
C LEU A 534 -21.29 43.33 -4.11
N ASP A 535 -21.45 44.49 -4.76
CA ASP A 535 -22.70 44.89 -5.42
C ASP A 535 -23.07 43.93 -6.56
N GLN A 536 -22.08 43.44 -7.30
CA GLN A 536 -22.27 42.41 -8.32
C GLN A 536 -22.74 41.09 -7.69
N LYS A 537 -22.13 40.66 -6.59
CA LYS A 537 -22.55 39.44 -5.88
C LYS A 537 -23.98 39.55 -5.36
N LYS A 538 -24.38 40.71 -4.82
CA LYS A 538 -25.77 41.01 -4.42
C LYS A 538 -26.75 40.88 -5.59
N LYS A 539 -26.36 41.29 -6.80
CA LYS A 539 -27.22 41.16 -8.00
C LYS A 539 -27.37 39.71 -8.48
N GLN A 540 -26.32 38.90 -8.33
CA GLN A 540 -26.26 37.54 -8.87
C GLN A 540 -26.83 36.47 -7.92
N ASP A 541 -26.85 36.75 -6.61
CA ASP A 541 -27.25 35.78 -5.59
C ASP A 541 -28.32 36.37 -4.65
N PRO A 542 -29.62 36.10 -4.89
CA PRO A 542 -30.70 36.59 -4.05
C PRO A 542 -30.63 36.15 -2.58
N LYS A 543 -30.02 34.98 -2.29
CA LYS A 543 -29.85 34.53 -0.89
C LYS A 543 -28.81 35.38 -0.19
N PHE A 544 -27.71 35.70 -0.87
CA PHE A 544 -26.69 36.63 -0.38
C PHE A 544 -27.24 38.06 -0.24
N ALA A 545 -28.01 38.54 -1.22
CA ALA A 545 -28.57 39.88 -1.22
C ALA A 545 -29.50 40.17 -0.02
N ASN A 546 -30.21 39.14 0.44
CA ASN A 546 -31.16 39.24 1.55
C ASN A 546 -30.57 38.85 2.91
N ASN A 547 -29.25 38.69 3.02
CA ASN A 547 -28.57 38.31 4.27
C ASN A 547 -27.45 39.31 4.61
N PRO A 548 -27.72 40.35 5.43
CA PRO A 548 -26.73 41.35 5.82
C PRO A 548 -25.51 40.76 6.54
N GLN A 549 -25.70 39.75 7.40
CA GLN A 549 -24.61 39.11 8.13
C GLN A 549 -23.59 38.47 7.18
N VAL A 550 -24.07 37.75 6.17
CA VAL A 550 -23.20 37.12 5.16
C VAL A 550 -22.53 38.17 4.25
N GLN A 551 -23.16 39.34 4.04
CA GLN A 551 -22.53 40.45 3.33
C GLN A 551 -21.39 41.06 4.15
N LEU A 552 -21.62 41.31 5.45
CA LEU A 552 -20.59 41.83 6.35
C LEU A 552 -19.40 40.87 6.46
N GLU A 553 -19.69 39.57 6.60
CA GLU A 553 -18.68 38.51 6.61
C GLU A 553 -17.90 38.46 5.30
N TRP A 554 -18.57 38.67 4.16
CA TRP A 554 -17.91 38.77 2.87
C TRP A 554 -16.94 39.96 2.83
N VAL A 555 -17.34 41.13 3.32
CA VAL A 555 -16.42 42.30 3.39
C VAL A 555 -15.24 41.99 4.30
N TYR A 556 -15.48 41.38 5.46
CA TYR A 556 -14.42 40.95 6.38
C TYR A 556 -13.43 40.02 5.68
N LYS A 557 -13.89 38.95 5.04
CA LYS A 557 -13.08 37.95 4.31
C LYS A 557 -12.26 38.52 3.15
N HIS A 558 -12.65 39.66 2.61
CA HIS A 558 -11.92 40.37 1.54
C HIS A 558 -11.15 41.60 2.04
N SER A 559 -11.07 41.79 3.37
CA SER A 559 -10.34 42.89 4.00
C SER A 559 -8.96 42.44 4.51
N VAL A 560 -8.16 43.40 4.97
CA VAL A 560 -6.86 43.15 5.61
C VAL A 560 -6.97 42.48 6.99
N TYR A 561 -8.17 42.48 7.60
CA TYR A 561 -8.41 41.94 8.94
C TYR A 561 -8.69 40.43 8.95
N TYR A 562 -9.03 39.85 7.80
CA TYR A 562 -9.19 38.41 7.71
C TYR A 562 -7.85 37.72 7.83
N GLU A 563 -7.75 36.78 8.77
CA GLU A 563 -6.52 36.07 9.01
C GLU A 563 -6.05 35.28 7.77
N LYS A 564 -4.78 35.47 7.40
CA LYS A 564 -4.21 34.82 6.21
C LYS A 564 -4.06 33.31 6.36
N ALA A 565 -4.02 32.81 7.60
CA ALA A 565 -3.80 31.39 7.89
C ALA A 565 -5.02 30.50 7.60
N HIS A 566 -6.24 31.05 7.65
CA HIS A 566 -7.45 30.25 7.45
C HIS A 566 -7.54 29.74 6.00
N LEU A 567 -7.62 28.41 5.86
CA LEU A 567 -7.60 27.63 4.62
C LEU A 567 -6.28 27.71 3.82
N GLN A 568 -5.25 28.36 4.35
CA GLN A 568 -3.95 28.42 3.72
C GLN A 568 -3.21 27.10 3.93
N TYR A 569 -2.93 26.39 2.85
CA TYR A 569 -2.15 25.15 2.92
C TYR A 569 -0.69 25.48 3.30
N PRO A 570 -0.09 24.77 4.26
CA PRO A 570 1.20 25.18 4.83
C PRO A 570 2.42 24.65 4.07
N ILE A 571 2.24 23.89 2.99
CA ILE A 571 3.34 23.38 2.18
C ILE A 571 3.36 24.15 0.86
N TYR A 572 4.54 24.69 0.53
CA TYR A 572 4.73 25.60 -0.58
C TYR A 572 5.58 24.96 -1.66
N ARG A 573 5.30 25.27 -2.93
CA ARG A 573 5.98 24.72 -4.10
C ARG A 573 6.97 25.74 -4.66
N VAL A 574 8.19 25.32 -4.96
CA VAL A 574 9.16 26.10 -5.74
C VAL A 574 9.17 25.52 -7.15
N LEU A 575 8.93 26.33 -8.19
CA LEU A 575 8.75 25.87 -9.58
C LEU A 575 10.02 25.93 -10.44
#